data_AF-A0A5W0WR10-F1
#
_entry.id   AF-A0A5W0WR10-F1
#
_cell.length_a   1.000
_cell.length_b   1.000
_cell.length_c   1.000
_cell.angle_alpha   90.00
_cell.angle_beta   90.00
_cell.angle_gamma   90.00
#
_symmetry.space_group_name_H-M   'P 1'
#
loop_
_entity.id
_entity.type
_entity.pdbx_description
1 polymer ?
#
loop_
_entity_poly.entity_id
_entity_poly.type
_entity_poly.pdbx_seq_one_letter_code
_entity_poly.pdbx_strand_id
1 'polypeptide(L)'
;LLLNTPDDYPYREIENWPHINGVFYATEDQEHVVSGLQGILRGECYFSQKLASYLITHSGNYRYNSTESALLTHREKEILNKLRIGASNNEIARSLFISENTVKTHLYNLFKKIAVKNRTQAVSWANDNLRR
;
A
#
# COMPACT_ATOMS: atom_id res chain seq x y z
N LEU A 1 6.99 -9.32 -4.45
CA LEU A 1 8.26 -9.48 -5.20
C LEU A 1 8.18 -10.77 -5.99
N LEU A 2 8.81 -10.84 -7.16
CA LEU A 2 8.89 -12.03 -8.02
C LEU A 2 10.35 -12.50 -8.06
N LEU A 3 10.56 -13.80 -7.81
CA LEU A 3 11.87 -14.46 -7.88
C LEU A 3 11.84 -15.47 -9.02
N ASN A 4 13.01 -15.74 -9.60
CA ASN A 4 13.18 -16.74 -10.65
C ASN A 4 12.24 -16.50 -11.85
N THR A 5 12.06 -15.24 -12.21
CA THR A 5 11.21 -14.83 -13.33
C THR A 5 11.91 -15.20 -14.64
N PRO A 6 11.26 -15.88 -15.59
CA PRO A 6 11.82 -16.07 -16.92
C PRO A 6 12.11 -14.72 -17.60
N ASP A 7 13.20 -14.61 -18.37
CA ASP A 7 13.56 -13.36 -19.07
C ASP A 7 12.51 -12.92 -20.10
N ASP A 8 11.72 -13.87 -20.61
CA ASP A 8 10.62 -13.67 -21.54
C ASP A 8 9.25 -13.48 -20.86
N TYR A 9 9.22 -13.43 -19.52
CA TYR A 9 7.97 -13.28 -18.79
C TYR A 9 7.29 -11.93 -19.12
N PRO A 10 6.03 -11.92 -19.58
CA PRO A 10 5.41 -10.70 -20.10
C PRO A 10 5.26 -9.61 -19.04
N TYR A 11 5.67 -8.38 -19.36
CA TYR A 11 5.59 -7.25 -18.41
C TYR A 11 4.16 -6.93 -17.96
N ARG A 12 3.16 -7.18 -18.81
CA ARG A 12 1.75 -7.03 -18.46
C ARG A 12 1.30 -7.99 -17.35
N GLU A 13 1.87 -9.20 -17.31
CA GLU A 13 1.60 -10.16 -16.24
C GLU A 13 2.27 -9.71 -14.94
N ILE A 14 3.49 -9.17 -15.02
CA ILE A 14 4.20 -8.58 -13.88
C ILE A 14 3.40 -7.40 -13.29
N GLU A 15 2.86 -6.54 -14.14
CA GLU A 15 2.06 -5.37 -13.72
C GLU A 15 0.82 -5.78 -12.90
N ASN A 16 0.19 -6.91 -13.26
CA ASN A 16 -1.00 -7.40 -12.57
C ASN A 16 -0.71 -7.93 -11.15
N TRP A 17 0.56 -8.12 -10.77
CA TRP A 17 0.90 -8.56 -9.41
C TRP A 17 0.68 -7.44 -8.39
N PRO A 18 -0.16 -7.66 -7.36
CA PRO A 18 -0.46 -6.64 -6.37
C PRO A 18 0.79 -6.32 -5.54
N HIS A 19 1.08 -5.03 -5.38
CA HIS A 19 2.22 -4.52 -4.59
C HIS A 19 3.58 -5.13 -5.03
N ILE A 20 3.79 -5.27 -6.34
CA ILE A 20 5.07 -5.71 -6.87
C ILE A 20 6.12 -4.61 -6.67
N ASN A 21 7.13 -4.89 -5.85
CA ASN A 21 8.22 -3.95 -5.55
C ASN A 21 9.60 -4.45 -6.02
N GLY A 22 9.67 -5.67 -6.56
CA GLY A 22 10.91 -6.24 -7.04
C GLY A 22 10.69 -7.42 -7.97
N VAL A 23 11.46 -7.49 -9.06
CA VAL A 23 11.48 -8.62 -10.00
C VAL A 23 12.93 -9.05 -10.18
N PHE A 24 13.19 -10.33 -9.94
CA PHE A 24 14.48 -10.97 -10.15
C PHE A 24 14.33 -12.05 -11.21
N TYR A 25 15.18 -11.99 -12.22
CA TYR A 25 15.16 -12.96 -13.31
C TYR A 25 15.98 -14.22 -12.97
N ALA A 26 15.65 -15.34 -13.62
CA ALA A 26 16.34 -16.62 -13.43
C ALA A 26 17.84 -16.57 -13.81
N THR A 27 18.22 -15.61 -14.64
CA THR A 27 19.58 -15.36 -15.13
C THR A 27 20.40 -14.42 -14.25
N GLU A 28 19.79 -13.82 -13.22
CA GLU A 28 20.52 -12.93 -12.31
C GLU A 28 21.47 -13.71 -11.39
N ASP A 29 22.64 -13.13 -11.14
CA ASP A 29 23.58 -13.69 -10.18
C ASP A 29 23.11 -13.47 -8.73
N GLN A 30 23.69 -14.25 -7.82
CA GLN A 30 23.34 -14.22 -6.41
C GLN A 30 23.61 -12.86 -5.76
N GLU A 31 24.66 -12.14 -6.19
CA GLU A 31 25.03 -10.86 -5.59
C GLU A 31 23.99 -9.78 -5.89
N HIS A 32 23.50 -9.72 -7.13
CA HIS A 32 22.43 -8.83 -7.55
C HIS A 32 21.12 -9.13 -6.85
N VAL A 33 20.78 -10.42 -6.71
CA VAL A 33 19.57 -10.83 -5.96
C VAL A 33 19.66 -10.37 -4.50
N VAL A 34 20.80 -10.61 -3.84
CA VAL A 34 20.99 -10.20 -2.44
C VAL A 34 20.94 -8.68 -2.28
N SER A 35 21.64 -7.94 -3.15
CA SER A 35 21.65 -6.47 -3.13
C SER A 35 20.24 -5.89 -3.35
N GLY A 36 19.52 -6.41 -4.35
CA GLY A 36 18.15 -5.98 -4.64
C GLY A 36 17.18 -6.30 -3.51
N LEU A 37 17.29 -7.48 -2.86
CA LEU A 37 16.49 -7.81 -1.69
C LEU A 37 16.76 -6.86 -0.52
N GLN A 38 18.02 -6.51 -0.26
CA GLN A 38 18.37 -5.52 0.76
C GLN A 38 17.76 -4.14 0.46
N GLY A 39 17.75 -3.72 -0.81
CA GLY A 39 17.06 -2.50 -1.25
C GLY A 39 15.55 -2.56 -0.99
N ILE A 40 14.89 -3.66 -1.36
CA ILE A 40 13.46 -3.85 -1.11
C ILE A 40 13.13 -3.78 0.38
N LEU A 41 13.97 -4.36 1.24
CA LEU A 41 13.80 -4.28 2.71
C LEU A 41 13.93 -2.86 3.26
N ARG A 42 14.73 -2.00 2.61
CA ARG A 42 14.78 -0.55 2.90
C ARG A 42 13.60 0.23 2.31
N GLY A 43 12.71 -0.45 1.60
CA GLY A 43 11.55 0.16 0.95
C GLY A 43 11.91 0.82 -0.36
N GLU A 44 12.93 0.33 -1.08
CA GLU A 44 13.25 0.68 -2.47
C GLU A 44 12.57 -0.29 -3.45
N CYS A 45 12.52 0.07 -4.74
CA CYS A 45 12.09 -0.83 -5.80
C CYS A 45 13.27 -1.42 -6.56
N TYR A 46 13.17 -2.69 -6.96
CA TYR A 46 14.19 -3.35 -7.78
C TYR A 46 13.59 -3.86 -9.10
N PHE A 47 13.79 -3.10 -10.17
CA PHE A 47 13.33 -3.46 -11.52
C PHE A 47 14.44 -3.30 -12.54
N SER A 48 14.42 -4.16 -13.56
CA SER A 48 15.23 -3.92 -14.76
C SER A 48 14.83 -2.60 -15.41
N GLN A 49 15.77 -1.95 -16.09
CA GLN A 49 15.52 -0.70 -16.80
C GLN A 49 14.35 -0.82 -17.80
N LYS A 50 14.27 -1.95 -18.50
CA LYS A 50 13.21 -2.24 -19.48
C LYS A 50 11.84 -2.33 -18.82
N LEU A 51 11.73 -3.04 -17.70
CA LEU A 51 10.48 -3.13 -16.94
C LEU A 51 10.09 -1.77 -16.36
N ALA A 52 11.05 -1.02 -15.80
CA ALA A 52 10.79 0.33 -15.29
C ALA A 52 10.28 1.28 -16.39
N SER A 53 10.91 1.29 -17.58
CA SER A 53 10.43 2.06 -18.73
C SER A 53 9.02 1.62 -19.16
N TYR A 54 8.76 0.31 -19.21
CA TYR A 54 7.43 -0.20 -19.52
C TYR A 54 6.39 0.31 -18.53
N LEU A 55 6.66 0.21 -17.22
CA LEU A 55 5.75 0.65 -16.17
C LEU A 55 5.49 2.17 -16.27
N ILE A 56 6.54 2.99 -16.45
CA ILE A 56 6.40 4.45 -16.58
C ILE A 56 5.53 4.83 -17.80
N THR A 57 5.69 4.13 -18.92
CA THR A 57 5.02 4.49 -20.18
C THR A 57 3.61 3.89 -20.33
N HIS A 58 3.41 2.64 -19.90
CA HIS A 58 2.20 1.88 -20.20
C HIS A 58 1.29 1.70 -18.99
N SER A 59 1.84 1.72 -17.78
CA SER A 59 1.06 1.53 -16.56
C SER A 59 0.77 2.88 -15.91
N GLY A 60 -0.17 3.64 -16.50
CA GLY A 60 -0.72 4.85 -15.86
C GLY A 60 -1.28 4.63 -14.45
N ASN A 61 -1.36 3.38 -13.99
CA ASN A 61 -1.78 2.94 -12.66
C ASN A 61 -0.67 2.31 -11.80
N TYR A 62 0.57 2.11 -12.28
CA TYR A 62 1.67 1.69 -11.42
C TYR A 62 2.12 2.87 -10.58
N ARG A 63 1.36 3.10 -9.52
CA ARG A 63 1.77 3.97 -8.44
C ARG A 63 2.72 3.12 -7.61
N TYR A 64 3.99 3.49 -7.58
CA TYR A 64 4.88 3.08 -6.52
C TYR A 64 4.18 3.40 -5.20
N ASN A 65 3.51 2.40 -4.64
CA ASN A 65 3.06 2.45 -3.28
C ASN A 65 4.35 2.27 -2.49
N SER A 66 5.06 3.39 -2.30
CA SER A 66 5.93 3.55 -1.14
C SER A 66 5.18 2.93 0.03
N THR A 67 5.90 2.24 0.90
CA THR A 67 5.35 1.52 2.06
C THR A 67 4.34 2.35 2.88
N GLU A 68 4.32 3.68 2.70
CA GLU A 68 3.29 4.65 3.09
C GLU A 68 1.86 4.44 2.58
N SER A 69 1.63 3.75 1.46
CA SER A 69 0.26 3.48 0.97
C SER A 69 -0.33 2.20 1.56
N ALA A 70 0.53 1.26 1.96
CA ALA A 70 0.17 0.09 2.76
C ALA A 70 0.01 0.45 4.25
N LEU A 71 0.70 1.50 4.70
CA LEU A 71 0.55 2.07 6.04
C LEU A 71 -0.57 3.10 6.05
N LEU A 72 -1.42 3.07 7.08
CA LEU A 72 -2.36 4.15 7.31
C LEU A 72 -1.59 5.46 7.57
N THR A 73 -1.99 6.54 6.92
CA THR A 73 -1.46 7.88 7.20
C THR A 73 -1.73 8.25 8.66
N HIS A 74 -1.00 9.23 9.21
CA HIS A 74 -1.21 9.67 10.59
C HIS A 74 -2.67 10.06 10.86
N ARG A 75 -3.28 10.83 9.96
CA ARG A 75 -4.69 11.24 10.04
C ARG A 75 -5.65 10.06 9.97
N GLU A 76 -5.40 9.09 9.09
CA GLU A 76 -6.21 7.87 9.00
C GLU A 76 -6.11 7.04 10.28
N LYS A 77 -4.93 6.95 10.92
CA LYS A 77 -4.74 6.29 12.21
C LYS A 77 -5.50 6.99 13.34
N GLU A 78 -5.43 8.32 13.41
CA GLU A 78 -6.18 9.10 14.40
C GLU A 78 -7.68 8.88 14.27
N ILE A 79 -8.20 8.95 13.03
CA ILE A 79 -9.61 8.72 12.73
C ILE A 79 -10.01 7.28 13.06
N LEU A 80 -9.20 6.28 12.69
CA LEU A 80 -9.46 4.87 13.00
C LEU A 80 -9.49 4.61 14.51
N ASN A 81 -8.59 5.23 15.28
CA ASN A 81 -8.58 5.13 16.75
C ASN A 81 -9.83 5.73 17.38
N LYS A 82 -10.29 6.89 16.92
CA LYS A 82 -11.53 7.50 17.41
C LYS A 82 -12.76 6.68 16.99
N LEU A 83 -12.75 6.12 15.79
CA LEU A 83 -13.80 5.24 15.28
C LEU A 83 -13.88 3.94 16.11
N ARG A 84 -12.74 3.37 16.51
CA ARG A 84 -12.63 2.19 17.38
C ARG A 84 -13.31 2.38 18.75
N ILE A 85 -13.22 3.58 19.33
CA ILE A 85 -13.88 3.90 20.62
C ILE A 85 -15.35 4.32 20.44
N GLY A 86 -15.91 4.24 19.23
CA GLY A 86 -17.32 4.53 18.95
C GLY A 86 -17.64 5.96 18.56
N ALA A 87 -16.66 6.87 18.43
CA ALA A 87 -16.92 8.29 18.16
C ALA A 87 -17.58 8.53 16.79
N SER A 88 -18.68 9.27 16.76
CA SER A 88 -19.37 9.72 15.54
C SER A 88 -18.50 10.64 14.67
N ASN A 89 -18.86 10.82 13.40
CA ASN A 89 -18.10 11.68 12.49
C ASN A 89 -18.02 13.14 13.00
N ASN A 90 -19.07 13.61 13.67
CA ASN A 90 -19.11 14.95 14.28
C ASN A 90 -18.15 15.06 15.47
N GLU A 91 -18.05 14.04 16.31
CA GLU A 91 -17.11 14.01 17.43
C GLU A 91 -15.67 13.91 16.95
N ILE A 92 -15.41 13.12 15.90
CA ILE A 92 -14.10 13.02 15.25
C ILE A 92 -13.70 14.38 14.66
N ALA A 93 -14.63 15.03 13.95
CA ALA A 93 -14.43 16.35 13.35
C ALA A 93 -14.03 17.39 14.40
N ARG A 94 -14.76 17.45 15.52
CA ARG A 94 -14.46 18.33 16.65
C ARG A 94 -13.11 18.01 17.29
N SER A 95 -12.82 16.72 17.53
CA SER A 95 -11.58 16.29 18.18
C SER A 95 -10.34 16.57 17.32
N LEU A 96 -10.47 16.58 16.00
CA LEU A 96 -9.35 16.79 15.06
C LEU A 96 -9.34 18.20 14.44
N PHE A 97 -10.26 19.08 14.85
CA PHE A 97 -10.41 20.44 14.35
C PHE A 97 -10.57 20.51 12.82
N ILE A 98 -11.39 19.63 12.25
CA ILE A 98 -11.70 19.56 10.81
C ILE A 98 -13.20 19.49 10.58
N SER A 99 -13.64 19.65 9.32
CA SER A 99 -15.06 19.52 8.98
C SER A 99 -15.53 18.06 8.99
N GLU A 100 -16.83 17.83 9.24
CA GLU A 100 -17.43 16.49 9.13
C GLU A 100 -17.26 15.91 7.72
N ASN A 101 -17.31 16.76 6.69
CA ASN A 101 -17.11 16.34 5.31
C ASN A 101 -15.67 15.85 5.07
N THR A 102 -14.69 16.52 5.67
CA THR A 102 -13.28 16.08 5.65
C THR A 102 -13.12 14.71 6.32
N VAL A 103 -13.81 14.49 7.45
CA VAL A 103 -13.84 13.16 8.09
C VAL A 103 -14.41 12.09 7.16
N LYS A 104 -15.53 12.36 6.48
CA LYS A 104 -16.13 11.43 5.51
C LYS A 104 -15.16 11.06 4.39
N THR A 105 -14.44 12.04 3.84
CA THR A 105 -13.40 11.81 2.82
C THR A 105 -12.27 10.92 3.35
N HIS A 106 -11.78 11.19 4.55
CA HIS A 106 -10.76 10.34 5.17
C HIS A 106 -11.26 8.91 5.43
N LEU A 107 -12.49 8.74 5.91
CA LEU A 107 -13.09 7.43 6.12
C LEU A 107 -13.24 6.64 4.82
N TYR A 108 -13.61 7.29 3.73
CA TYR A 108 -13.69 6.65 2.42
C TYR A 108 -12.33 6.10 1.97
N ASN A 109 -11.28 6.93 2.06
CA ASN A 109 -9.93 6.51 1.69
C ASN A 109 -9.39 5.42 2.64
N LEU A 110 -9.62 5.55 3.94
CA LEU A 110 -9.28 4.58 4.96
C LEU A 110 -9.93 3.22 4.66
N PHE A 111 -11.23 3.19 4.40
CA PHE A 111 -11.97 1.95 4.13
C PHE A 111 -11.45 1.24 2.88
N LYS A 112 -11.13 2.01 1.83
CA LYS A 112 -10.48 1.49 0.63
C LYS A 112 -9.11 0.88 0.94
N LYS A 113 -8.30 1.53 1.78
CA LYS A 113 -6.96 1.05 2.16
C LYS A 113 -6.99 -0.24 2.99
N ILE A 114 -7.94 -0.37 3.92
CA ILE A 114 -8.05 -1.57 4.77
C ILE A 114 -9.02 -2.62 4.20
N ALA A 115 -9.49 -2.43 2.95
CA ALA A 115 -10.40 -3.32 2.24
C ALA A 115 -11.69 -3.68 3.00
N VAL A 116 -12.30 -2.70 3.68
CA VAL A 116 -13.60 -2.86 4.37
C VAL A 116 -14.69 -2.05 3.70
N LYS A 117 -15.93 -2.50 3.86
CA LYS A 117 -17.11 -1.88 3.22
C LYS A 117 -17.90 -0.96 4.13
N ASN A 118 -17.79 -1.12 5.45
CA ASN A 118 -18.59 -0.38 6.40
C ASN A 118 -17.85 -0.11 7.72
N ARG A 119 -18.45 0.79 8.51
CA ARG A 119 -17.91 1.24 9.79
C ARG A 119 -17.68 0.09 10.77
N THR A 120 -18.60 -0.86 10.86
CA THR A 120 -18.47 -2.01 11.77
C THR A 120 -17.27 -2.89 11.41
N GLN A 121 -17.07 -3.16 10.11
CA GLN A 121 -15.89 -3.87 9.63
C GLN A 121 -14.61 -3.10 9.92
N ALA A 122 -14.61 -1.77 9.78
CA ALA A 122 -13.45 -0.94 10.13
C ALA A 122 -13.13 -0.99 11.64
N VAL A 123 -14.15 -1.00 12.51
CA VAL A 123 -13.97 -1.18 13.96
C VAL A 123 -13.38 -2.55 14.27
N SER A 124 -13.91 -3.62 13.67
CA SER A 124 -13.38 -4.98 13.84
C SER A 124 -11.92 -5.05 13.43
N TRP A 125 -11.62 -4.56 12.22
CA TRP A 125 -10.26 -4.49 11.71
C TRP A 125 -9.33 -3.74 12.66
N ALA A 126 -9.77 -2.59 13.21
CA ALA A 126 -9.00 -1.82 14.18
C ALA A 126 -8.70 -2.60 15.47
N ASN A 127 -9.67 -3.38 15.98
CA ASN A 127 -9.47 -4.20 17.18
C ASN A 127 -8.46 -5.33 16.95
N ASP A 128 -8.46 -5.93 15.76
CA ASP A 128 -7.56 -7.03 15.41
C ASP A 128 -6.13 -6.55 15.10
N ASN A 129 -5.98 -5.35 14.54
CA ASN A 129 -4.70 -4.85 14.00
C ASN A 129 -4.01 -3.78 14.87
N LEU A 130 -4.73 -3.09 15.76
CA LEU A 130 -4.14 -2.06 16.66
C LEU A 130 -3.85 -2.59 18.08
N ARG A 131 -4.03 -3.89 18.33
CA ARG A 131 -3.74 -4.56 19.62
C ARG A 131 -2.35 -5.22 19.69
N ARG A 132 -1.45 -4.93 18.74
CA ARG A 132 -0.05 -5.38 18.77
C ARG A 132 0.88 -4.30 19.31
#